data_AF-A0A943NJH0-F1
#
_entry.id   AF-A0A943NJH0-F1
#
_cell.length_a   1.000
_cell.length_b   1.000
_cell.length_c   1.000
_cell.angle_alpha   90.00
_cell.angle_beta   90.00
_cell.angle_gamma   90.00
#
_symmetry.space_group_name_H-M   'P 1'
#
loop_
_entity.id
_entity.type
_entity.pdbx_description
1 polymer ?
#
loop_
_entity_poly.entity_id
_entity_poly.type
_entity_poly.pdbx_seq_one_letter_code
_entity_poly.pdbx_strand_id
1 'polypeptide(L)'
;YPIADNDSPQLSADRLEYTLGDLRCYGFAGADALRVFYEDLTVWRDESGRPELAFRTRETACAFTQASLQTARVYVADEDRFAMQALADLLRDAVNRQVLTEDDLYRTESFVIQKLEANPASARRWRRFRRFCRVERSAERPENGLWFRIPAKLRYIDPLVAGLGRVSRLDAGVRQAQEAFLATDFACWIGVPEETAGEND
;
A
#
# COMPACT_ATOMS: atom_id res chain seq x y z
N TYR A 1 -9.21 -6.49 21.00
CA TYR A 1 -10.17 -5.45 20.58
C TYR A 1 -10.55 -5.66 19.12
N PRO A 2 -11.42 -6.63 18.79
CA PRO A 2 -11.64 -7.10 17.41
C PRO A 2 -12.30 -6.06 16.47
N ILE A 3 -12.92 -5.02 17.04
CA ILE A 3 -13.45 -3.88 16.27
C ILE A 3 -12.32 -2.93 15.86
N ALA A 4 -11.34 -2.70 16.73
CA ALA A 4 -10.24 -1.78 16.46
C ALA A 4 -9.21 -2.40 15.52
N ASP A 5 -8.87 -3.67 15.77
CA ASP A 5 -7.90 -4.44 14.99
C ASP A 5 -8.28 -5.93 14.98
N ASN A 6 -8.18 -6.55 13.80
CA ASN A 6 -8.52 -7.94 13.54
C ASN A 6 -7.72 -8.47 12.33
N ASP A 7 -7.74 -9.78 12.08
CA ASP A 7 -6.97 -10.36 10.97
C ASP A 7 -7.63 -10.14 9.61
N SER A 8 -6.83 -9.96 8.56
CA SER A 8 -7.36 -9.97 7.18
C SER A 8 -8.07 -11.30 6.88
N PRO A 9 -9.19 -11.29 6.14
CA PRO A 9 -9.74 -10.17 5.37
C PRO A 9 -10.82 -9.35 6.12
N GLN A 10 -10.92 -9.46 7.44
CA GLN A 10 -11.94 -8.78 8.23
C GLN A 10 -11.81 -7.25 8.19
N LEU A 11 -12.93 -6.56 8.36
CA LEU A 11 -12.95 -5.09 8.45
C LEU A 11 -12.77 -4.66 9.91
N SER A 12 -11.67 -3.96 10.19
CA SER A 12 -11.41 -3.29 11.47
C SER A 12 -11.51 -1.77 11.30
N ALA A 13 -11.59 -1.04 12.42
CA ALA A 13 -11.56 0.42 12.41
C ALA A 13 -10.26 0.97 11.81
N ASP A 14 -9.11 0.35 12.12
CA ASP A 14 -7.82 0.68 11.50
C ASP A 14 -7.88 0.57 9.97
N ARG A 15 -8.38 -0.57 9.46
CA ARG A 15 -8.52 -0.77 8.00
C ARG A 15 -9.50 0.18 7.36
N LEU A 16 -10.60 0.47 8.04
CA LEU A 16 -11.58 1.42 7.56
C LEU A 16 -10.95 2.82 7.44
N GLU A 17 -10.28 3.30 8.49
CA GLU A 17 -9.71 4.64 8.53
C GLU A 17 -8.71 4.88 7.40
N TYR A 18 -7.67 4.04 7.29
CA TYR A 18 -6.68 4.24 6.25
C TYR A 18 -7.27 4.03 4.86
N THR A 19 -8.25 3.11 4.69
CA THR A 19 -8.87 2.89 3.37
C THR A 19 -9.68 4.10 2.94
N LEU A 20 -10.50 4.69 3.81
CA LEU A 20 -11.27 5.90 3.49
C LEU A 20 -10.35 7.10 3.24
N GLY A 21 -9.29 7.24 4.03
CA GLY A 21 -8.25 8.25 3.82
C GLY A 21 -7.57 8.11 2.46
N ASP A 22 -7.14 6.91 2.11
CA ASP A 22 -6.46 6.63 0.84
C ASP A 22 -7.38 6.78 -0.36
N LEU A 23 -8.64 6.33 -0.26
CA LEU A 23 -9.65 6.56 -1.29
C LEU A 23 -9.82 8.06 -1.58
N ARG A 24 -9.77 8.90 -0.54
CA ARG A 24 -9.83 10.35 -0.70
C ARG A 24 -8.55 10.90 -1.33
N CYS A 25 -7.39 10.53 -0.80
CA CYS A 25 -6.08 11.03 -1.21
C CYS A 25 -5.74 10.64 -2.65
N TYR A 26 -6.03 9.41 -3.06
CA TYR A 26 -5.85 8.95 -4.44
C TYR A 26 -6.95 9.43 -5.39
N GLY A 27 -8.02 10.06 -4.87
CA GLY A 27 -9.13 10.54 -5.69
C GLY A 27 -10.04 9.44 -6.23
N PHE A 28 -9.99 8.23 -5.67
CA PHE A 28 -10.87 7.13 -6.05
C PHE A 28 -12.31 7.32 -5.56
N ALA A 29 -12.51 8.09 -4.48
CA ALA A 29 -13.83 8.45 -3.98
C ALA A 29 -13.93 9.89 -3.48
N GLY A 30 -15.06 10.53 -3.77
CA GLY A 30 -15.43 11.84 -3.24
C GLY A 30 -16.01 11.76 -1.82
N ALA A 31 -16.14 12.91 -1.15
CA ALA A 31 -16.64 12.98 0.22
C ALA A 31 -18.04 12.37 0.39
N ASP A 32 -18.93 12.52 -0.59
CA ASP A 32 -20.27 11.93 -0.53
C ASP A 32 -20.25 10.40 -0.53
N ALA A 33 -19.40 9.78 -1.36
CA ALA A 33 -19.27 8.33 -1.39
C ALA A 33 -18.67 7.79 -0.08
N LEU A 34 -17.66 8.47 0.47
CA LEU A 34 -17.05 8.09 1.76
C LEU A 34 -18.06 8.22 2.91
N ARG A 35 -18.91 9.26 2.88
CA ARG A 35 -20.00 9.43 3.84
C ARG A 35 -21.00 8.29 3.77
N VAL A 36 -21.39 7.86 2.56
CA VAL A 36 -22.28 6.70 2.38
C VAL A 36 -21.64 5.43 2.97
N PHE A 37 -20.35 5.20 2.73
CA PHE A 37 -19.65 4.05 3.34
C PHE A 37 -19.68 4.12 4.86
N TYR A 38 -19.37 5.29 5.44
CA TYR A 38 -19.28 5.45 6.88
C TYR A 38 -20.64 5.36 7.58
N GLU A 39 -21.67 6.01 7.03
CA GLU A 39 -23.03 6.01 7.58
C GLU A 39 -23.67 4.62 7.54
N ASP A 40 -23.30 3.77 6.58
CA ASP A 40 -23.85 2.41 6.45
C ASP A 40 -23.21 1.38 7.40
N LEU A 41 -22.19 1.77 8.18
CA LEU A 41 -21.53 0.86 9.13
C LEU A 41 -22.37 0.54 10.36
N THR A 42 -22.30 -0.73 10.76
CA THR A 42 -22.85 -1.28 12.00
C THR A 42 -21.86 -2.27 12.61
N VAL A 43 -22.19 -2.81 13.79
CA VAL A 43 -21.45 -3.91 14.40
C VAL A 43 -22.26 -5.19 14.25
N TRP A 44 -21.60 -6.26 13.80
CA TRP A 44 -22.20 -7.59 13.70
C TRP A 44 -21.28 -8.66 14.29
N ARG A 45 -21.75 -9.90 14.35
CA ARG A 45 -20.94 -11.05 14.76
C ARG A 45 -20.32 -11.73 13.54
N ASP A 46 -19.01 -11.95 13.59
CA ASP A 46 -18.27 -12.75 12.61
C ASP A 46 -18.63 -14.25 12.71
N GLU A 47 -18.02 -15.05 11.84
CA GLU A 47 -18.22 -16.50 11.78
C GLU A 47 -17.83 -17.23 13.08
N SER A 48 -17.01 -16.60 13.94
CA SER A 48 -16.61 -17.10 15.25
C SER A 48 -17.43 -16.49 16.40
N GLY A 49 -18.45 -15.69 16.10
CA GLY A 49 -19.30 -15.02 17.07
C GLY A 49 -18.69 -13.76 17.70
N ARG A 50 -17.53 -13.29 17.24
CA ARG A 50 -16.83 -12.10 17.73
C ARG A 50 -17.37 -10.83 17.06
N PRO A 51 -17.37 -9.67 17.73
CA PRO A 51 -17.83 -8.43 17.12
C PRO A 51 -16.86 -7.93 16.03
N GLU A 52 -17.39 -7.58 14.86
CA GLU A 52 -16.68 -7.01 13.70
C GLU A 52 -17.50 -5.85 13.10
N LEU A 53 -16.82 -4.89 12.44
CA LEU A 53 -17.51 -3.92 11.61
C LEU A 53 -18.19 -4.60 10.41
N ALA A 54 -19.41 -4.20 10.13
CA ALA A 54 -20.22 -4.70 9.03
C ALA A 54 -20.97 -3.56 8.35
N PHE A 55 -21.42 -3.78 7.12
CA PHE A 55 -22.34 -2.90 6.43
C PHE A 55 -23.78 -3.33 6.66
N ARG A 56 -24.72 -2.38 6.70
CA ARG A 56 -26.16 -2.71 6.77
C ARG A 56 -26.69 -3.16 5.42
N THR A 57 -26.13 -2.65 4.32
CA THR A 57 -26.59 -2.94 2.97
C THR A 57 -25.56 -3.72 2.18
N ARG A 58 -26.03 -4.62 1.31
CA ARG A 58 -25.16 -5.38 0.41
C ARG A 58 -24.50 -4.45 -0.60
N GLU A 59 -25.27 -3.51 -1.13
CA GLU A 59 -24.86 -2.59 -2.18
C GLU A 59 -23.66 -1.74 -1.73
N THR A 60 -23.72 -1.19 -0.52
CA THR A 60 -22.63 -0.38 0.05
C THR A 60 -21.42 -1.25 0.37
N ALA A 61 -21.61 -2.46 0.89
CA ALA A 61 -20.51 -3.40 1.12
C ALA A 61 -19.76 -3.76 -0.18
N CYS A 62 -20.50 -4.06 -1.25
CA CYS A 62 -19.93 -4.33 -2.58
C CYS A 62 -19.14 -3.11 -3.09
N ALA A 63 -19.74 -1.91 -3.02
CA ALA A 63 -19.12 -0.68 -3.50
C ALA A 63 -17.84 -0.35 -2.71
N PHE A 64 -17.89 -0.44 -1.38
CA PHE A 64 -16.72 -0.26 -0.53
C PHE A 64 -15.62 -1.29 -0.86
N THR A 65 -15.99 -2.55 -1.06
CA THR A 65 -15.00 -3.61 -1.35
C THR A 65 -14.28 -3.35 -2.67
N GLN A 66 -15.02 -2.97 -3.72
CA GLN A 66 -14.41 -2.60 -5.00
C GLN A 66 -13.49 -1.38 -4.86
N ALA A 67 -13.91 -0.35 -4.12
CA ALA A 67 -13.10 0.82 -3.84
C ALA A 67 -11.81 0.44 -3.07
N SER A 68 -11.92 -0.38 -2.02
CA SER A 68 -10.78 -0.86 -1.22
C SER A 68 -9.79 -1.70 -2.04
N LEU A 69 -10.26 -2.41 -3.08
CA LEU A 69 -9.37 -3.12 -3.99
C LEU A 69 -8.56 -2.16 -4.88
N GLN A 70 -9.06 -0.95 -5.16
CA GLN A 70 -8.29 0.06 -5.88
C GLN A 70 -7.12 0.55 -5.02
N THR A 71 -7.32 0.81 -3.73
CA THR A 71 -6.23 1.18 -2.82
C THR A 71 -5.25 0.02 -2.62
N ALA A 72 -5.76 -1.20 -2.46
CA ALA A 72 -4.94 -2.41 -2.34
C ALA A 72 -3.99 -2.62 -3.53
N ARG A 73 -4.43 -2.28 -4.75
CA ARG A 73 -3.60 -2.33 -5.97
C ARG A 73 -2.47 -1.30 -5.94
N VAL A 74 -2.69 -0.12 -5.36
CA VAL A 74 -1.64 0.90 -5.21
C VAL A 74 -0.55 0.41 -4.26
N TYR A 75 -0.91 -0.18 -3.10
CA TYR A 75 0.06 -0.67 -2.10
C TYR A 75 0.98 -1.79 -2.59
N VAL A 76 0.63 -2.44 -3.71
CA VAL A 76 1.41 -3.53 -4.29
C VAL A 76 1.90 -3.20 -5.71
N ALA A 77 1.67 -1.96 -6.16
CA ALA A 77 2.14 -1.48 -7.44
C ALA A 77 3.66 -1.58 -7.52
N ASP A 78 4.18 -1.71 -8.72
CA ASP A 78 5.63 -1.84 -8.95
C ASP A 78 6.36 -0.60 -8.48
N GLU A 79 5.80 0.57 -8.74
CA GLU A 79 6.32 1.87 -8.34
C GLU A 79 6.45 1.96 -6.82
N ASP A 80 5.42 1.55 -6.08
CA ASP A 80 5.42 1.58 -4.61
C ASP A 80 6.44 0.59 -4.04
N ARG A 81 6.42 -0.67 -4.51
CA ARG A 81 7.38 -1.71 -4.10
C ARG A 81 8.82 -1.27 -4.37
N PHE A 82 9.09 -0.78 -5.58
CA PHE A 82 10.41 -0.32 -5.98
C PHE A 82 10.86 0.89 -5.15
N ALA A 83 10.02 1.92 -5.02
CA ALA A 83 10.36 3.14 -4.29
C ALA A 83 10.64 2.84 -2.81
N MET A 84 9.81 2.02 -2.17
CA MET A 84 10.00 1.63 -0.78
C MET A 84 11.30 0.86 -0.57
N GLN A 85 11.65 -0.08 -1.46
CA GLN A 85 12.92 -0.80 -1.37
C GLN A 85 14.13 0.13 -1.62
N ALA A 86 14.06 0.99 -2.63
CA ALA A 86 15.14 1.92 -2.94
C ALA A 86 15.38 2.92 -1.78
N LEU A 87 14.30 3.40 -1.15
CA LEU A 87 14.37 4.25 0.04
C LEU A 87 14.94 3.49 1.24
N ALA A 88 14.49 2.25 1.49
CA ALA A 88 15.03 1.42 2.56
C ALA A 88 16.53 1.15 2.38
N ASP A 89 16.99 0.89 1.17
CA ASP A 89 18.40 0.70 0.84
C ASP A 89 19.22 1.98 1.06
N LEU A 90 18.66 3.15 0.72
CA LEU A 90 19.27 4.45 0.96
C LEU A 90 19.39 4.75 2.46
N LEU A 91 18.34 4.52 3.24
CA LEU A 91 18.33 4.77 4.68
C LEU A 91 19.27 3.80 5.42
N ARG A 92 19.27 2.52 5.02
CA ARG A 92 20.19 1.52 5.56
C ARG A 92 21.65 1.88 5.30
N ASP A 93 21.99 2.36 4.11
CA ASP A 93 23.34 2.85 3.81
C ASP A 93 23.71 4.07 4.68
N ALA A 94 22.79 5.01 4.87
CA ALA A 94 23.02 6.18 5.70
C ALA A 94 23.25 5.81 7.18
N VAL A 95 22.52 4.83 7.70
CA VAL A 95 22.74 4.28 9.06
C VAL A 95 24.09 3.57 9.14
N ASN A 96 24.41 2.69 8.20
CA ASN A 96 25.70 1.97 8.17
C ASN A 96 26.91 2.90 8.11
N ARG A 97 26.76 4.05 7.43
CA ARG A 97 27.79 5.09 7.31
C ARG A 97 27.74 6.13 8.44
N GLN A 98 26.88 5.92 9.44
CA GLN A 98 26.69 6.82 10.60
C GLN A 98 26.28 8.25 10.21
N VAL A 99 25.71 8.44 9.03
CA VAL A 99 25.05 9.69 8.62
C VAL A 99 23.74 9.86 9.38
N LEU A 100 23.04 8.74 9.59
CA LEU A 100 21.88 8.63 10.46
C LEU A 100 22.18 7.69 11.63
N THR A 101 21.55 7.93 12.77
CA THR A 101 21.39 7.00 13.88
C THR A 101 19.99 6.39 13.85
N GLU A 102 19.75 5.33 14.62
CA GLU A 102 18.39 4.79 14.77
C GLU A 102 17.44 5.82 15.40
N ASP A 103 17.90 6.61 16.37
CA ASP A 103 17.11 7.69 17.00
C ASP A 103 16.66 8.75 16.00
N ASP A 104 17.47 9.03 14.97
CA ASP A 104 17.07 9.97 13.92
C ASP A 104 15.82 9.50 13.16
N LEU A 105 15.60 8.18 13.04
CA LEU A 105 14.45 7.59 12.34
C LEU A 105 13.13 7.77 13.11
N TYR A 106 13.20 8.11 14.40
CA TYR A 106 12.03 8.48 15.21
C TYR A 106 11.71 9.97 15.17
N ARG A 107 12.45 10.75 14.35
CA ARG A 107 12.18 12.18 14.13
C ARG A 107 11.33 12.39 12.87
N THR A 108 11.31 13.61 12.34
CA THR A 108 10.51 13.97 11.16
C THR A 108 11.23 13.64 9.86
N GLU A 109 10.45 13.41 8.79
CA GLU A 109 10.99 13.23 7.43
C GLU A 109 11.94 14.37 7.04
N SER A 110 11.54 15.63 7.32
CA SER A 110 12.35 16.82 7.04
C SER A 110 13.71 16.79 7.74
N PHE A 111 13.78 16.29 8.97
CA PHE A 111 15.03 16.17 9.71
C PHE A 111 15.94 15.09 9.10
N VAL A 112 15.38 13.92 8.78
CA VAL A 112 16.11 12.84 8.12
C VAL A 112 16.65 13.30 6.76
N ILE A 113 15.83 13.96 5.95
CA ILE A 113 16.21 14.49 4.64
C ILE A 113 17.34 15.51 4.78
N GLN A 114 17.27 16.44 5.73
CA GLN A 114 18.35 17.40 5.98
C GLN A 114 19.70 16.72 6.30
N LYS A 115 19.69 15.65 7.11
CA LYS A 115 20.93 14.89 7.40
C LYS A 115 21.47 14.17 6.16
N LEU A 116 20.58 13.60 5.34
CA LEU A 116 20.97 12.98 4.07
C LEU A 116 21.59 14.01 3.11
N GLU A 117 20.99 15.20 2.99
CA GLU A 117 21.46 16.28 2.12
C GLU A 117 22.79 16.90 2.59
N ALA A 118 23.05 16.92 3.90
CA ALA A 118 24.30 17.43 4.47
C ALA A 118 25.53 16.53 4.20
N ASN A 119 25.33 15.24 3.87
CA ASN A 119 26.42 14.32 3.54
C ASN A 119 26.55 14.13 2.01
N PRO A 120 27.68 14.44 1.37
CA PRO A 120 27.79 14.43 -0.10
C PRO A 120 27.38 13.11 -0.79
N ALA A 121 27.76 11.97 -0.21
CA ALA A 121 27.42 10.67 -0.80
C ALA A 121 25.94 10.31 -0.61
N SER A 122 25.37 10.59 0.57
CA SER A 122 23.93 10.39 0.81
C SER A 122 23.08 11.34 -0.01
N ALA A 123 23.49 12.60 -0.14
CA ALA A 123 22.85 13.62 -0.96
C ALA A 123 22.77 13.21 -2.44
N ARG A 124 23.84 12.62 -3.00
CA ARG A 124 23.83 12.08 -4.37
C ARG A 124 22.79 10.97 -4.52
N ARG A 125 22.71 10.04 -3.57
CA ARG A 125 21.72 8.94 -3.59
C ARG A 125 20.29 9.47 -3.42
N TRP A 126 20.08 10.45 -2.55
CA TRP A 126 18.81 11.12 -2.36
C TRP A 126 18.34 11.85 -3.63
N ARG A 127 19.24 12.60 -4.29
CA ARG A 127 18.95 13.23 -5.59
C ARG A 127 18.58 12.20 -6.65
N ARG A 128 19.30 11.08 -6.73
CA ARG A 128 18.96 9.98 -7.66
C ARG A 128 17.58 9.39 -7.34
N PHE A 129 17.27 9.12 -6.08
CA PHE A 129 15.96 8.61 -5.66
C PHE A 129 14.82 9.53 -6.10
N ARG A 130 14.98 10.84 -5.92
CA ARG A 130 13.98 11.85 -6.33
C ARG A 130 13.80 11.99 -7.85
N ARG A 131 14.72 11.46 -8.67
CA ARG A 131 14.65 11.51 -10.13
C ARG A 131 13.90 10.31 -10.73
N PHE A 132 13.64 9.26 -9.95
CA PHE A 132 12.87 8.12 -10.45
C PHE A 132 11.48 8.57 -10.90
N CYS A 133 11.15 8.31 -12.16
CA CYS A 133 9.87 8.71 -12.77
C CYS A 133 9.15 7.56 -13.48
N ARG A 134 9.80 6.41 -13.65
CA ARG A 134 9.25 5.23 -14.31
C ARG A 134 9.92 3.98 -13.77
N VAL A 135 9.14 2.93 -13.52
CA VAL A 135 9.62 1.59 -13.21
C VAL A 135 9.32 0.67 -14.39
N GLU A 136 10.25 -0.22 -14.70
CA GLU A 136 10.14 -1.22 -15.76
C GLU A 136 10.11 -2.63 -15.18
N ARG A 137 9.53 -3.56 -15.95
CA ARG A 137 9.47 -4.99 -15.62
C ARG A 137 10.43 -5.78 -16.51
N SER A 138 11.06 -6.79 -15.94
CA SER A 138 11.85 -7.78 -16.68
C SER A 138 11.67 -9.18 -16.09
N ALA A 139 11.66 -10.20 -16.96
CA ALA A 139 11.60 -11.60 -16.52
C ALA A 139 12.94 -12.06 -15.93
N GLU A 140 14.05 -11.65 -16.57
CA GLU A 140 15.42 -11.90 -16.12
C GLU A 140 16.03 -10.66 -15.50
N ARG A 141 17.05 -10.81 -14.65
CA ARG A 141 17.71 -9.65 -14.03
C ARG A 141 18.58 -8.94 -15.08
N PRO A 142 18.33 -7.66 -15.40
CA PRO A 142 19.22 -6.92 -16.28
C PRO A 142 20.58 -6.68 -15.62
N GLU A 143 21.64 -6.61 -16.44
CA GLU A 143 23.02 -6.41 -15.97
C GLU A 143 23.23 -5.03 -15.36
N ASN A 144 22.63 -4.01 -15.97
CA ASN A 144 22.77 -2.59 -15.59
C ASN A 144 21.48 -2.02 -15.00
N GLY A 145 21.63 -0.93 -14.25
CA GLY A 145 20.52 -0.27 -13.57
C GLY A 145 20.26 -0.80 -12.16
N LEU A 146 19.17 -0.33 -11.56
CA LEU A 146 18.75 -0.75 -10.21
C LEU A 146 17.49 -1.60 -10.33
N TRP A 147 17.62 -2.89 -10.02
CA TRP A 147 16.56 -3.88 -10.19
C TRP A 147 16.39 -4.72 -8.94
N PHE A 148 15.14 -4.97 -8.59
CA PHE A 148 14.77 -5.76 -7.43
C PHE A 148 13.66 -6.76 -7.79
N ARG A 149 13.59 -7.85 -7.01
CA ARG A 149 12.43 -8.73 -6.99
C ARG A 149 11.84 -8.71 -5.59
N ILE A 150 10.76 -7.96 -5.42
CA ILE A 150 10.20 -7.61 -4.10
C ILE A 150 8.78 -8.17 -4.01
N PRO A 151 8.51 -9.14 -3.12
CA PRO A 151 7.13 -9.55 -2.86
C PRO A 151 6.38 -8.46 -2.09
N ALA A 152 5.06 -8.43 -2.21
CA ALA A 152 4.21 -7.62 -1.34
C ALA A 152 3.13 -8.47 -0.69
N LYS A 153 2.73 -8.09 0.53
CA LYS A 153 1.60 -8.73 1.22
C LYS A 153 0.30 -8.26 0.57
N LEU A 154 -0.43 -9.18 -0.06
CA LEU A 154 -1.73 -8.93 -0.67
C LEU A 154 -2.79 -8.73 0.44
N ARG A 155 -2.93 -7.49 0.91
CA ARG A 155 -3.97 -7.10 1.86
C ARG A 155 -5.24 -6.75 1.10
N TYR A 156 -6.35 -7.37 1.46
CA TYR A 156 -7.67 -7.07 0.93
C TYR A 156 -8.70 -7.16 2.06
N ILE A 157 -9.88 -6.60 1.81
CA ILE A 157 -10.99 -6.59 2.77
C ILE A 157 -12.17 -7.34 2.15
N ASP A 158 -12.76 -8.23 2.93
CA ASP A 158 -14.00 -8.96 2.63
C ASP A 158 -15.00 -8.69 3.77
N PRO A 159 -15.67 -7.52 3.75
CA PRO A 159 -16.50 -7.08 4.86
C PRO A 159 -17.77 -7.93 5.00
N LEU A 160 -18.32 -7.94 6.21
CA LEU A 160 -19.64 -8.51 6.49
C LEU A 160 -20.75 -7.57 6.03
N VAL A 161 -21.84 -8.16 5.55
CA VAL A 161 -23.16 -7.54 5.52
C VAL A 161 -23.98 -8.13 6.67
N ALA A 162 -24.52 -7.26 7.53
CA ALA A 162 -25.23 -7.67 8.74
C ALA A 162 -26.36 -8.67 8.42
N GLY A 163 -26.31 -9.84 9.05
CA GLY A 163 -27.28 -10.92 8.85
C GLY A 163 -27.16 -11.71 7.54
N LEU A 164 -26.31 -11.30 6.59
CA LEU A 164 -26.14 -11.98 5.29
C LEU A 164 -24.75 -12.63 5.12
N GLY A 165 -23.75 -12.18 5.87
CA GLY A 165 -22.38 -12.72 5.81
C GLY A 165 -21.46 -11.94 4.88
N ARG A 166 -20.33 -12.55 4.51
CA ARG A 166 -19.25 -11.92 3.72
C ARG A 166 -19.70 -11.56 2.31
N VAL A 167 -19.30 -10.38 1.84
CA VAL A 167 -19.68 -9.90 0.50
C VAL A 167 -19.20 -10.81 -0.63
N SER A 168 -18.04 -11.47 -0.50
CA SER A 168 -17.53 -12.46 -1.46
C SER A 168 -18.47 -13.65 -1.69
N ARG A 169 -19.31 -13.98 -0.71
CA ARG A 169 -20.33 -15.04 -0.83
C ARG A 169 -21.63 -14.52 -1.45
N LEU A 170 -21.88 -13.23 -1.34
CA LEU A 170 -23.10 -12.57 -1.81
C LEU A 170 -22.99 -12.11 -3.27
N ASP A 171 -21.78 -11.74 -3.71
CA ASP A 171 -21.54 -11.17 -5.03
C ASP A 171 -20.37 -11.82 -5.77
N ALA A 172 -20.68 -12.48 -6.90
CA ALA A 172 -19.69 -13.19 -7.69
C ALA A 172 -18.66 -12.26 -8.35
N GLY A 173 -19.05 -11.03 -8.71
CA GLY A 173 -18.16 -10.05 -9.31
C GLY A 173 -17.13 -9.52 -8.31
N VAL A 174 -17.57 -9.25 -7.07
CA VAL A 174 -16.67 -8.90 -5.96
C VAL A 174 -15.69 -10.03 -5.67
N ARG A 175 -16.18 -11.27 -5.55
CA ARG A 175 -15.33 -12.44 -5.32
C ARG A 175 -14.27 -12.57 -6.42
N GLN A 176 -14.67 -12.49 -7.68
CA GLN A 176 -13.74 -12.60 -8.81
C GLN A 176 -12.69 -11.48 -8.78
N ALA A 177 -13.08 -10.25 -8.42
CA ALA A 177 -12.13 -9.14 -8.32
C ALA A 177 -11.11 -9.34 -7.19
N GLN A 178 -11.53 -9.89 -6.04
CA GLN A 178 -10.65 -10.26 -4.93
C GLN A 178 -9.72 -11.41 -5.32
N GLU A 179 -10.24 -12.48 -5.93
CA GLU A 179 -9.45 -13.63 -6.41
C GLU A 179 -8.41 -13.19 -7.44
N ALA A 180 -8.78 -12.32 -8.37
CA ALA A 180 -7.85 -11.76 -9.35
C ALA A 180 -6.73 -10.93 -8.70
N PHE A 181 -7.05 -10.16 -7.65
CA PHE A 181 -6.04 -9.43 -6.87
C PHE A 181 -5.13 -10.40 -6.11
N LEU A 182 -5.69 -11.44 -5.49
CA LEU A 182 -4.93 -12.45 -4.75
C LEU A 182 -4.04 -13.32 -5.64
N ALA A 183 -4.35 -13.41 -6.94
CA ALA A 183 -3.53 -14.09 -7.95
C ALA A 183 -2.39 -13.22 -8.50
N THR A 184 -2.18 -12.00 -7.98
CA THR A 184 -1.08 -11.13 -8.42
C THR A 184 0.26 -11.81 -8.18
N ASP A 185 1.04 -11.96 -9.25
CA ASP A 185 2.38 -12.54 -9.22
C ASP A 185 3.45 -11.44 -9.11
N PHE A 186 4.39 -11.64 -8.21
CA PHE A 186 5.54 -10.77 -7.98
C PHE A 186 6.85 -11.39 -8.50
N ALA A 187 6.80 -12.50 -9.23
CA ALA A 187 7.96 -13.18 -9.81
C ALA A 187 8.53 -12.47 -11.05
N CYS A 188 8.71 -11.15 -10.99
CA CYS A 188 9.43 -10.37 -11.99
C CYS A 188 10.41 -9.41 -11.33
N TRP A 189 11.43 -9.01 -12.09
CA TRP A 189 12.29 -7.92 -11.72
C TRP A 189 11.59 -6.60 -12.03
N ILE A 190 11.59 -5.70 -11.05
CA ILE A 190 11.14 -4.32 -11.20
C ILE A 190 12.32 -3.39 -10.97
N GLY A 191 12.47 -2.39 -11.81
CA GLY A 191 13.64 -1.54 -11.72
C GLY A 191 13.64 -0.31 -12.59
N VAL A 192 14.71 0.44 -12.46
CA VAL A 192 15.06 1.54 -13.34
C VAL A 192 16.30 1.13 -14.13
N PRO A 193 16.27 1.20 -15.47
CA PRO A 193 17.48 1.08 -16.27
C PRO A 193 18.54 2.08 -15.83
N GLU A 194 19.79 1.82 -16.19
CA GLU A 194 20.83 2.82 -16.00
C GLU A 194 20.50 4.07 -16.81
N GLU A 195 20.43 5.23 -16.16
CA GLU A 195 20.36 6.51 -16.86
C GLU A 195 21.61 6.58 -17.75
N THR A 196 21.45 6.62 -19.08
CA THR A 196 22.55 7.00 -19.96
C THR A 196 23.02 8.37 -19.51
N ALA A 197 24.19 8.41 -18.88
CA ALA A 197 24.71 9.56 -18.16
C ALA A 197 24.62 10.85 -18.99
N GLY A 198 23.57 11.63 -18.77
CA GLY A 198 23.52 13.05 -19.06
C GLY A 198 23.95 13.78 -17.80
N GLU A 199 25.24 13.76 -17.50
CA GLU A 199 25.85 14.76 -16.63
C GLU A 199 25.66 16.12 -17.29
N ASN A 200 24.67 16.88 -16.83
CA ASN A 200 24.66 18.33 -16.95
C ASN A 200 24.41 18.88 -15.53
N ASP A 201 25.48 18.86 -14.73
CA ASP A 201 25.71 19.87 -13.68
C ASP A 201 26.63 20.94 -14.29
#